data_AF-E6QH43-F1
#
_entry.id   AF-E6QH43-F1
#
_cell.length_a   1.000
_cell.length_b   1.000
_cell.length_c   1.000
_cell.angle_alpha   90.00
_cell.angle_beta   90.00
_cell.angle_gamma   90.00
#
_symmetry.space_group_name_H-M   'P 1'
#
loop_
_entity.id
_entity.type
_entity.pdbx_description
1 polymer ?
#
loop_
_entity_poly.entity_id
_entity_poly.type
_entity_poly.pdbx_seq_one_letter_code
_entity_poly.pdbx_strand_id
1 'polypeptide(L)'
;MLTWASSGGSGFRGSRKSTPFAAQVAAENAGKKAQEFGVKNLDVEVRGPGPGRESTVRALHSIGFRIASIRDVTPIPHNGCRPPKKRRV
;
A
#
# COMPACT_ATOMS: atom_id res chain seq x y z
N MET A 1 -0.17 6.42 -15.61
CA MET A 1 0.33 6.12 -14.25
C MET A 1 1.23 7.28 -13.84
N LEU A 2 0.91 8.02 -12.77
CA LEU A 2 1.68 9.20 -12.33
C LEU A 2 2.97 8.80 -11.59
N THR A 3 2.84 7.93 -10.60
CA THR A 3 3.98 7.43 -9.82
C THR A 3 3.79 5.97 -9.45
N TRP A 4 4.92 5.30 -9.17
CA TRP A 4 4.98 3.92 -8.69
C TRP A 4 6.10 3.80 -7.68
N ALA A 5 5.84 3.11 -6.58
CA ALA A 5 6.87 2.68 -5.65
C ALA A 5 6.45 1.35 -5.02
N SER A 6 7.45 0.57 -4.62
CA SER A 6 7.25 -0.67 -3.88
C SER A 6 8.33 -0.82 -2.83
N SER A 7 8.08 -1.63 -1.80
CA SER A 7 9.08 -1.94 -0.79
C SER A 7 10.32 -2.61 -1.39
N GLY A 8 10.16 -3.40 -2.47
CA GLY A 8 11.30 -3.96 -3.22
C GLY A 8 12.13 -2.89 -3.93
N GLY A 9 11.47 -1.92 -4.57
CA GLY A 9 12.14 -0.77 -5.20
C GLY A 9 12.79 0.18 -4.20
N SER A 10 12.39 0.12 -2.93
CA SER A 10 12.99 0.90 -1.83
C SER A 10 14.12 0.15 -1.10
N GLY A 11 14.64 -0.94 -1.69
CA GLY A 11 15.80 -1.67 -1.16
C GLY A 11 15.49 -2.79 -0.16
N PHE A 12 14.22 -2.99 0.23
CA PHE A 12 13.86 -4.07 1.15
C PHE A 12 13.84 -5.43 0.44
N ARG A 13 14.44 -6.46 1.06
CA ARG A 13 14.53 -7.83 0.52
C ARG A 13 14.02 -8.87 1.53
N GLY A 14 13.50 -9.99 1.00
CA GLY A 14 12.98 -11.10 1.80
C GLY A 14 11.82 -10.69 2.72
N SER A 15 11.79 -11.24 3.93
CA SER A 15 10.77 -10.95 4.95
C SER A 15 10.69 -9.47 5.34
N ARG A 16 11.78 -8.71 5.19
CA ARG A 16 11.82 -7.27 5.50
C ARG A 16 10.89 -6.42 4.61
N LYS A 17 10.46 -6.95 3.46
CA LYS A 17 9.45 -6.32 2.60
C LYS A 17 8.07 -6.23 3.26
N SER A 18 7.74 -7.16 4.16
CA SER A 18 6.41 -7.28 4.77
C SER A 18 6.31 -6.54 6.11
N THR A 19 7.07 -5.45 6.28
CA THR A 19 7.08 -4.65 7.51
C THR A 19 6.31 -3.34 7.30
N PRO A 20 5.67 -2.79 8.34
CA PRO A 20 4.94 -1.51 8.23
C PRO A 20 5.87 -0.36 7.84
N PHE A 21 7.12 -0.40 8.30
CA PHE A 21 8.15 0.58 7.96
C PHE A 21 8.52 0.55 6.47
N ALA A 22 8.71 -0.65 5.90
CA ALA A 22 8.98 -0.78 4.47
C ALA A 22 7.80 -0.32 3.59
N ALA A 23 6.57 -0.41 4.09
CA ALA A 23 5.38 0.10 3.43
C ALA A 23 5.30 1.65 3.50
N GLN A 24 5.65 2.23 4.65
CA GLN A 24 5.76 3.68 4.82
C GLN A 24 6.77 4.30 3.87
N VAL A 25 8.01 3.77 3.82
CA VAL A 25 9.05 4.31 2.94
C VAL A 25 8.64 4.23 1.46
N ALA A 26 7.99 3.14 1.05
CA ALA A 26 7.47 3.02 -0.31
C ALA A 26 6.38 4.07 -0.60
N ALA A 27 5.46 4.29 0.34
CA ALA A 27 4.42 5.30 0.24
C ALA A 27 5.00 6.71 0.15
N GLU A 28 6.03 7.02 0.94
CA GLU A 28 6.76 8.28 0.92
C GLU A 28 7.43 8.55 -0.42
N ASN A 29 8.09 7.54 -0.97
CA ASN A 29 8.75 7.66 -2.27
C ASN A 29 7.74 7.90 -3.42
N ALA A 30 6.59 7.25 -3.40
CA ALA A 30 5.53 7.50 -4.38
C ALA A 30 4.86 8.86 -4.18
N GLY A 31 4.64 9.24 -2.92
CA GLY A 31 3.99 10.49 -2.52
C GLY A 31 4.82 11.71 -2.89
N LYS A 32 6.12 11.74 -2.57
CA LYS A 32 7.01 12.85 -2.92
C LYS A 32 7.06 13.09 -4.43
N LYS A 33 7.21 12.02 -5.22
CA LYS A 33 7.13 12.12 -6.69
C LYS A 33 5.78 12.66 -7.17
N ALA A 34 4.68 12.32 -6.50
CA ALA A 34 3.35 12.80 -6.88
C ALA A 34 3.15 14.29 -6.54
N GLN A 35 3.82 14.79 -5.49
CA GLN A 35 3.78 16.22 -5.15
C GLN A 35 4.48 17.09 -6.21
N GLU A 36 5.55 16.60 -6.83
CA GLU A 36 6.22 17.30 -7.94
C GLU A 36 5.27 17.56 -9.12
N PHE A 37 4.26 16.71 -9.30
CA PHE A 37 3.21 16.87 -10.30
C PHE A 37 1.99 17.67 -9.81
N GLY A 38 2.05 18.27 -8.63
CA GLY A 38 1.00 19.14 -8.10
C GLY A 38 -0.23 18.44 -7.51
N VAL A 39 -0.13 17.13 -7.22
CA VAL A 39 -1.24 16.37 -6.61
C VAL A 39 -1.46 16.82 -5.16
N LYS A 40 -2.72 17.04 -4.77
CA LYS A 40 -3.10 17.51 -3.42
C LYS A 40 -4.12 16.62 -2.72
N ASN A 41 -5.04 16.04 -3.47
CA ASN A 41 -6.13 15.19 -2.96
C ASN A 41 -5.96 13.76 -3.49
N LEU A 42 -6.23 12.77 -2.63
CA LEU A 42 -6.13 11.36 -2.96
C LEU A 42 -7.38 10.60 -2.51
N ASP A 43 -7.83 9.68 -3.35
CA ASP A 43 -8.72 8.59 -2.98
C ASP A 43 -7.89 7.33 -2.82
N VAL A 44 -7.96 6.71 -1.65
CA VAL A 44 -7.13 5.56 -1.31
C VAL A 44 -7.94 4.28 -1.49
N GLU A 45 -7.48 3.42 -2.38
CA GLU A 45 -7.98 2.05 -2.53
C GLU A 45 -6.99 1.06 -1.92
N VAL A 46 -7.41 0.35 -0.89
CA VAL A 46 -6.59 -0.66 -0.23
C VAL A 46 -7.00 -2.04 -0.70
N ARG A 47 -6.02 -2.85 -1.12
CA ARG A 47 -6.25 -4.24 -1.53
C ARG A 47 -5.47 -5.21 -0.64
N GLY A 48 -6.21 -6.05 0.08
CA GLY A 48 -5.68 -7.17 0.86
C GLY A 48 -5.43 -6.84 2.35
N PRO A 49 -5.48 -7.86 3.21
CA PRO A 49 -5.05 -7.73 4.60
C PRO A 49 -3.53 -7.80 4.69
N GLY A 50 -2.90 -6.84 5.37
CA GLY A 50 -1.45 -6.83 5.53
C GLY A 50 -0.95 -5.76 6.51
N PRO A 51 0.27 -5.94 7.05
CA PRO A 51 0.82 -5.05 8.09
C PRO A 51 1.09 -3.62 7.59
N GLY A 52 1.23 -3.42 6.28
CA GLY A 52 1.44 -2.10 5.68
C GLY A 52 0.17 -1.28 5.43
N ARG A 53 -1.01 -1.85 5.70
CA ARG A 53 -2.30 -1.25 5.32
C ARG A 53 -2.49 0.15 5.90
N GLU A 54 -2.41 0.29 7.21
CA GLU A 54 -2.61 1.60 7.86
C GLU A 54 -1.36 2.49 7.77
N SER A 55 -0.17 1.90 7.80
CA SER A 55 1.07 2.68 7.78
C SER A 55 1.23 3.46 6.48
N THR A 56 0.84 2.88 5.34
CA THR A 56 0.83 3.58 4.05
C THR A 56 -0.12 4.76 4.03
N VAL A 57 -1.34 4.60 4.55
CA VAL A 57 -2.35 5.69 4.60
C VAL A 57 -1.86 6.83 5.47
N ARG A 58 -1.34 6.52 6.66
CA ARG A 58 -0.78 7.52 7.58
C ARG A 58 0.43 8.22 6.96
N ALA A 59 1.31 7.49 6.27
CA ALA A 59 2.46 8.08 5.60
C ALA A 59 2.05 9.09 4.52
N LEU A 60 1.07 8.75 3.68
CA LEU A 60 0.53 9.66 2.66
C LEU A 60 -0.08 10.91 3.28
N HIS A 61 -0.81 10.75 4.39
CA HIS A 61 -1.34 11.89 5.14
C HIS A 61 -0.22 12.78 5.70
N SER A 62 0.81 12.19 6.32
CA SER A 62 1.95 12.92 6.91
C SER A 62 2.76 13.72 5.88
N ILE A 63 2.80 13.27 4.63
CA ILE A 63 3.47 13.99 3.52
C ILE A 63 2.69 15.25 3.11
N GLY A 64 1.41 15.37 3.47
CA GLY A 64 0.58 16.53 3.20
C GLY A 64 -0.53 16.31 2.18
N PHE A 65 -0.85 15.06 1.84
CA PHE A 65 -2.00 14.77 0.99
C PHE A 65 -3.31 14.81 1.79
N ARG A 66 -4.35 15.42 1.21
CA ARG A 66 -5.72 15.30 1.74
C ARG A 66 -6.37 14.02 1.24
N ILE A 67 -6.66 13.12 2.16
CA ILE A 67 -7.34 11.85 1.87
C ILE A 67 -8.85 12.11 1.88
N ALA A 68 -9.49 12.01 0.72
CA ALA A 68 -10.93 12.24 0.59
C ALA A 68 -11.75 11.00 0.95
N SER A 69 -11.28 9.82 0.54
CA SER A 69 -11.92 8.55 0.87
C SER A 69 -10.90 7.42 1.05
N ILE A 70 -11.29 6.41 1.84
CA ILE A 70 -10.55 5.16 1.99
C ILE A 70 -11.52 4.03 1.67
N ARG A 71 -11.27 3.29 0.59
CA ARG A 71 -12.07 2.16 0.15
C ARG A 71 -11.27 0.87 0.24
N ASP A 72 -11.86 -0.16 0.84
CA ASP A 72 -11.31 -1.51 0.80
C ASP A 72 -11.81 -2.24 -0.44
N VAL A 73 -10.88 -2.57 -1.33
CA VAL A 73 -11.13 -3.31 -2.58
C VAL A 73 -10.54 -4.72 -2.52
N THR A 74 -10.42 -5.29 -1.31
CA THR A 74 -9.99 -6.68 -1.10
C THR A 74 -10.97 -7.63 -1.82
N PRO A 75 -10.49 -8.48 -2.75
CA PRO A 75 -11.37 -9.35 -3.52
C PRO A 75 -11.99 -10.43 -2.61
N ILE A 76 -13.32 -10.48 -2.59
CA ILE A 76 -14.10 -11.53 -1.91
C ILE A 76 -14.61 -12.49 -2.99
N PRO A 77 -14.08 -13.72 -3.09
CA PRO A 77 -14.50 -14.67 -4.11
C PRO A 77 -15.85 -15.31 -3.75
N HIS A 78 -16.84 -15.21 -4.64
CA HIS A 78 -18.11 -15.93 -4.53
C HIS A 78 -17.95 -17.36 -5.10
N ASN A 79 -17.44 -18.29 -4.28
CA ASN A 79 -17.20 -19.69 -4.67
C ASN A 79 -16.31 -19.87 -5.93
N GLY A 80 -15.23 -19.08 -6.02
CA GLY A 80 -14.25 -19.15 -7.12
C GLY A 80 -13.20 -20.25 -6.94
N CYS A 81 -11.95 -19.95 -7.31
CA CYS A 81 -10.83 -20.89 -7.19
C CYS A 81 -10.67 -21.42 -5.76
N ARG A 82 -10.47 -22.74 -5.63
CA ARG A 82 -10.25 -23.40 -4.35
C ARG A 82 -8.99 -22.85 -3.65
N PRO A 83 -9.09 -22.34 -2.41
CA PRO A 83 -7.92 -21.92 -1.64
C PRO A 83 -6.93 -23.08 -1.40
N PRO A 84 -5.63 -22.79 -1.25
CA PRO A 84 -4.64 -23.81 -0.94
C PRO A 84 -4.97 -24.53 0.38
N LYS A 85 -4.65 -25.82 0.45
CA LYS A 85 -4.87 -26.64 1.65
C LYS A 85 -4.22 -25.97 2.87
N LYS A 86 -4.94 -25.93 3.99
CA LYS A 86 -4.43 -25.40 5.25
C LYS A 86 -3.09 -26.07 5.59
N ARG A 87 -2.04 -25.26 5.76
CA ARG A 87 -0.70 -25.76 6.10
C ARG A 87 -0.71 -26.34 7.52
N ARG A 88 0.07 -27.39 7.73
CA ARG A 88 0.40 -27.95 9.06
C ARG A 88 1.81 -27.48 9.36
N VAL A 89 1.95 -26.40 10.10
CA VAL A 89 3.21 -25.88 10.61
C VAL A 89 3.03 -25.69 12.10
#